data_AF-A0A9E2U9T8-F1
#
_entry.id   AF-A0A9E2U9T8-F1
#
_cell.length_a   1.000
_cell.length_b   1.000
_cell.length_c   1.000
_cell.angle_alpha   90.00
_cell.angle_beta   90.00
_cell.angle_gamma   90.00
#
_symmetry.space_group_name_H-M   'P 1'
#
loop_
_entity.id
_entity.type
_entity.pdbx_description
1 polymer ?
#
loop_
_entity_poly.entity_id
_entity_poly.type
_entity_poly.pdbx_seq_one_letter_code
_entity_poly.pdbx_strand_id
1 'polypeptide(L)'
;MEIRQALTFDDVMLVPSASGILPTDTETTTRLTREIDLAIPLMSAAMDTVTESALAIAMAQAGGIGVIHRNMPITEQADEVRKVKKFEAGIVVNPVTIHPDEALADALRLMADHRISGIPVVERSSGRLAGILTNRDVRFATDPRQPVSELMTKDRLVTVRENVSRDEAKRL
;
A
#
# COMPACT_ATOMS: atom_id res chain seq x y z
N MET A 1 -10.43 23.41 -52.27
CA MET A 1 -10.34 23.31 -50.80
C MET A 1 -10.55 21.85 -50.46
N GLU A 2 -9.51 21.14 -50.03
CA GLU A 2 -9.68 19.77 -49.53
C GLU A 2 -10.22 19.81 -48.10
N ILE A 3 -11.34 19.15 -47.87
CA ILE A 3 -11.91 18.97 -46.53
C ILE A 3 -11.20 17.76 -45.92
N ARG A 4 -10.54 17.94 -44.78
CA ARG A 4 -9.94 16.82 -44.04
C ARG A 4 -11.03 15.94 -43.44
N GLN A 5 -10.98 14.66 -43.77
CA GLN A 5 -11.83 13.65 -43.14
C GLN A 5 -11.23 13.23 -41.79
N ALA A 6 -12.08 13.03 -40.80
CA ALA A 6 -11.73 12.52 -39.47
C ALA A 6 -12.72 11.41 -39.10
N LEU A 7 -12.27 10.43 -38.32
CA LEU A 7 -13.06 9.28 -37.88
C LEU A 7 -13.04 9.18 -36.35
N THR A 8 -14.14 8.74 -35.74
CA THR A 8 -14.24 8.36 -34.34
C THR A 8 -14.37 6.84 -34.17
N PHE A 9 -14.50 6.35 -32.95
CA PHE A 9 -14.60 4.91 -32.65
C PHE A 9 -15.79 4.25 -33.35
N ASP A 10 -16.96 4.90 -33.36
CA ASP A 10 -18.19 4.35 -33.94
C ASP A 10 -18.20 4.37 -35.48
N ASP A 11 -17.26 5.06 -36.12
CA ASP A 11 -17.16 5.11 -37.58
C ASP A 11 -16.46 3.86 -38.17
N VAL A 12 -15.83 3.03 -37.33
CA VAL A 12 -14.98 1.91 -37.77
C VAL A 12 -15.23 0.64 -36.96
N MET A 13 -14.91 -0.49 -37.56
CA MET A 13 -14.90 -1.80 -36.90
C MET A 13 -13.65 -2.58 -37.27
N LEU A 14 -13.20 -3.45 -36.37
CA LEU A 14 -12.12 -4.39 -36.66
C LEU A 14 -12.64 -5.53 -37.53
N VAL A 15 -11.94 -5.82 -38.62
CA VAL A 15 -12.25 -6.96 -39.50
C VAL A 15 -11.67 -8.24 -38.87
N PRO A 16 -12.48 -9.28 -38.62
CA PRO A 16 -11.98 -10.54 -38.09
C PRO A 16 -10.96 -11.20 -39.03
N SER A 17 -9.99 -11.91 -38.44
CA SER A 17 -8.99 -12.70 -39.18
C SER A 17 -8.79 -14.06 -38.49
N ALA A 18 -8.20 -15.00 -39.20
CA ALA A 18 -7.88 -16.31 -38.64
C ALA A 18 -6.90 -16.18 -37.46
N SER A 19 -7.22 -16.80 -36.33
CA SER A 19 -6.38 -16.82 -35.12
C SER A 19 -6.19 -18.26 -34.65
N GLY A 20 -4.96 -18.60 -34.26
CA GLY A 20 -4.64 -19.83 -33.54
C GLY A 20 -4.52 -19.66 -32.03
N ILE A 21 -4.75 -18.44 -31.52
CA ILE A 21 -4.60 -18.08 -30.10
C ILE A 21 -5.98 -18.02 -29.46
N LEU A 22 -6.12 -18.65 -28.29
CA LEU A 22 -7.33 -18.54 -27.49
C LEU A 22 -7.34 -17.21 -26.71
N PRO A 23 -8.52 -16.61 -26.47
CA PRO A 23 -8.61 -15.36 -25.71
C PRO A 23 -7.93 -15.39 -24.33
N THR A 24 -7.93 -16.53 -23.65
CA THR A 24 -7.28 -16.72 -22.35
C THR A 24 -5.76 -16.72 -22.42
N ASP A 25 -5.20 -16.99 -23.60
CA ASP A 25 -3.75 -17.10 -23.82
C ASP A 25 -3.19 -15.81 -24.43
N THR A 26 -4.03 -14.78 -24.59
CA THR A 26 -3.62 -13.49 -25.15
C THR A 26 -2.90 -12.67 -24.09
N GLU A 27 -1.74 -12.11 -24.45
CA GLU A 27 -0.98 -11.19 -23.60
C GLU A 27 -1.48 -9.76 -23.78
N THR A 28 -1.83 -9.10 -22.67
CA THR A 28 -2.34 -7.72 -22.64
C THR A 28 -1.34 -6.74 -22.03
N THR A 29 -0.10 -7.17 -21.82
CA THR A 29 0.97 -6.33 -21.31
C THR A 29 1.21 -5.15 -22.26
N THR A 30 1.47 -3.97 -21.69
CA THR A 30 1.70 -2.76 -22.49
C THR A 30 2.68 -1.84 -21.81
N ARG A 31 3.28 -0.94 -22.59
CA ARG A 31 4.23 0.04 -22.10
C ARG A 31 3.55 1.40 -21.96
N LEU A 32 3.49 1.93 -20.74
CA LEU A 32 2.96 3.26 -20.48
C LEU A 32 4.01 4.35 -20.73
N THR A 33 5.23 4.14 -20.23
CA THR A 33 6.37 5.06 -20.41
C THR A 33 7.60 4.27 -20.82
N ARG A 34 8.73 4.92 -21.11
CA ARG A 34 9.97 4.21 -21.47
C ARG A 34 10.44 3.20 -20.41
N GLU A 35 10.00 3.37 -19.16
CA GLU A 35 10.48 2.62 -17.99
C GLU A 35 9.35 1.93 -17.22
N ILE A 36 8.08 2.13 -17.61
CA ILE A 36 6.92 1.61 -16.88
C ILE A 36 6.08 0.76 -17.83
N ASP A 37 6.04 -0.53 -17.55
CA ASP A 37 5.15 -1.50 -18.17
C ASP A 37 3.94 -1.79 -17.25
N LEU A 38 2.80 -2.10 -17.85
CA LEU A 38 1.55 -2.48 -17.18
C LEU A 38 1.15 -3.88 -17.63
N ALA A 39 0.55 -4.66 -16.72
CA ALA A 39 0.04 -5.98 -17.05
C ALA A 39 -1.27 -5.92 -17.85
N ILE A 40 -2.04 -4.84 -17.70
CA ILE A 40 -3.22 -4.53 -18.51
C ILE A 40 -3.17 -3.08 -19.02
N PRO A 41 -3.74 -2.76 -20.20
CA PRO A 41 -3.66 -1.44 -20.79
C PRO A 41 -4.70 -0.47 -20.24
N LEU A 42 -4.86 -0.44 -18.90
CA LEU A 42 -5.85 0.39 -18.21
C LEU A 42 -5.19 1.37 -17.25
N MET A 43 -5.62 2.63 -17.34
CA MET A 43 -5.24 3.72 -16.45
C MET A 43 -6.49 4.46 -16.00
N SER A 44 -6.58 4.81 -14.72
CA SER A 44 -7.67 5.66 -14.22
C SER A 44 -7.39 7.14 -14.43
N ALA A 45 -8.44 7.91 -14.75
CA ALA A 45 -8.34 9.34 -15.00
C ALA A 45 -8.00 10.14 -13.75
N ALA A 46 -7.19 11.19 -13.90
CA ALA A 46 -6.78 12.10 -12.83
C ALA A 46 -7.89 13.12 -12.45
N MET A 47 -9.05 12.62 -12.04
CA MET A 47 -10.23 13.40 -11.68
C MET A 47 -10.63 13.15 -10.22
N ASP A 48 -11.13 14.17 -9.54
CA ASP A 48 -11.54 14.12 -8.13
C ASP A 48 -12.66 13.12 -7.85
N THR A 49 -13.59 12.99 -8.79
CA THR A 49 -14.68 12.00 -8.72
C THR A 49 -14.25 10.59 -9.10
N VAL A 50 -12.99 10.38 -9.50
CA VAL A 50 -12.52 9.10 -10.03
C VAL A 50 -11.40 8.53 -9.17
N THR A 51 -10.27 9.21 -9.03
CA THR A 51 -9.03 8.58 -8.55
C THR A 51 -8.43 9.25 -7.33
N GLU A 52 -8.63 8.63 -6.18
CA GLU A 52 -7.84 8.79 -4.95
C GLU A 52 -7.10 7.47 -4.63
N SER A 53 -6.47 7.36 -3.46
CA SER A 53 -5.65 6.21 -3.08
C SER A 53 -6.39 4.88 -3.18
N ALA A 54 -7.67 4.84 -2.84
CA ALA A 54 -8.47 3.62 -2.90
C ALA A 54 -8.53 3.03 -4.32
N LEU A 55 -8.88 3.84 -5.33
CA LEU A 55 -8.91 3.38 -6.72
C LEU A 55 -7.51 3.13 -7.26
N ALA A 56 -6.52 3.97 -6.93
CA ALA A 56 -5.15 3.78 -7.38
C ALA A 56 -4.55 2.45 -6.89
N ILE A 57 -4.85 2.05 -5.64
CA ILE A 57 -4.49 0.73 -5.09
C ILE A 57 -5.18 -0.38 -5.90
N ALA A 58 -6.50 -0.29 -6.09
CA ALA A 58 -7.26 -1.32 -6.81
C ALA A 58 -6.78 -1.49 -8.26
N MET A 59 -6.49 -0.38 -8.95
CA MET A 59 -5.93 -0.40 -10.31
C MET A 59 -4.57 -1.08 -10.34
N ALA A 60 -3.67 -0.76 -9.40
CA ALA A 60 -2.36 -1.39 -9.32
C ALA A 60 -2.45 -2.89 -9.03
N GLN A 61 -3.34 -3.32 -8.14
CA GLN A 61 -3.57 -4.74 -7.85
C GLN A 61 -4.13 -5.52 -9.04
N ALA A 62 -4.95 -4.87 -9.88
CA ALA A 62 -5.43 -5.45 -11.12
C ALA A 62 -4.39 -5.47 -12.25
N GLY A 63 -3.22 -4.85 -12.05
CA GLY A 63 -2.13 -4.78 -13.04
C GLY A 63 -2.14 -3.53 -13.92
N GLY A 64 -3.02 -2.57 -13.64
CA GLY A 64 -3.06 -1.25 -14.27
C GLY A 64 -2.39 -0.19 -13.40
N ILE A 65 -2.77 1.08 -13.58
CA ILE A 65 -2.24 2.20 -12.79
C ILE A 65 -3.32 3.25 -12.52
N GLY A 66 -3.24 3.92 -11.36
CA GLY A 66 -4.10 5.06 -11.05
C GLY A 66 -3.31 6.36 -10.96
N VAL A 67 -3.92 7.45 -11.44
CA VAL A 67 -3.35 8.81 -11.36
C VAL A 67 -4.15 9.64 -10.36
N ILE A 68 -3.55 9.98 -9.22
CA ILE A 68 -4.19 10.83 -8.21
C ILE A 68 -4.44 12.22 -8.79
N HIS A 69 -5.67 12.71 -8.67
CA HIS A 69 -6.03 14.05 -9.13
C HIS A 69 -5.33 15.16 -8.34
N ARG A 70 -5.41 16.41 -8.82
CA ARG A 70 -4.73 17.58 -8.24
C ARG A 70 -5.66 18.57 -7.51
N ASN A 71 -6.93 18.21 -7.35
CA ASN A 71 -7.95 19.08 -6.74
C ASN A 71 -7.93 18.96 -5.20
N MET A 72 -6.74 19.09 -4.60
CA MET A 72 -6.51 19.02 -3.16
C MET A 72 -5.17 19.72 -2.83
N PRO A 73 -4.92 20.10 -1.57
CA PRO A 73 -3.61 20.61 -1.13
C PRO A 73 -2.47 19.62 -1.41
N ILE A 74 -1.27 20.15 -1.66
CA ILE A 74 -0.06 19.36 -1.96
C ILE A 74 0.22 18.31 -0.87
N THR A 75 0.00 18.67 0.39
CA THR A 75 0.20 17.77 1.53
C THR A 75 -0.73 16.56 1.48
N GLU A 76 -2.00 16.80 1.15
CA GLU A 76 -3.03 15.76 1.05
C GLU A 76 -2.76 14.84 -0.14
N GLN A 77 -2.40 15.41 -1.30
CA GLN A 77 -2.03 14.62 -2.48
C GLN A 77 -0.81 13.73 -2.19
N ALA A 78 0.19 14.26 -1.49
CA ALA A 78 1.34 13.48 -1.08
C ALA A 78 0.95 12.35 -0.11
N ASP A 79 -0.02 12.58 0.78
CA ASP A 79 -0.55 11.54 1.67
C ASP A 79 -1.31 10.46 0.91
N GLU A 80 -2.12 10.80 -0.10
CA GLU A 80 -2.75 9.82 -1.00
C GLU A 80 -1.71 8.94 -1.68
N VAL A 81 -0.64 9.54 -2.22
CA VAL A 81 0.48 8.78 -2.82
C VAL A 81 1.15 7.88 -1.78
N ARG A 82 1.42 8.38 -0.56
CA ARG A 82 2.00 7.57 0.52
C ARG A 82 1.13 6.38 0.88
N LYS A 83 -0.20 6.54 0.94
CA LYS A 83 -1.14 5.44 1.20
C LYS A 83 -1.00 4.35 0.14
N VAL A 84 -0.97 4.71 -1.15
CA VAL A 84 -0.79 3.76 -2.26
C VAL A 84 0.55 3.02 -2.15
N LYS A 85 1.66 3.75 -1.96
CA LYS A 85 3.00 3.15 -1.91
C LYS A 85 3.22 2.27 -0.69
N LYS A 86 2.57 2.57 0.44
CA LYS A 86 2.66 1.76 1.68
C LYS A 86 1.79 0.50 1.64
N PHE A 87 0.76 0.45 0.79
CA PHE A 87 -0.23 -0.63 0.82
C PHE A 87 0.38 -2.02 0.65
N GLU A 88 1.36 -2.17 -0.26
CA GLU A 88 2.00 -3.46 -0.55
C GLU A 88 3.51 -3.51 -0.30
N ALA A 89 4.06 -2.53 0.43
CA ALA A 89 5.52 -2.39 0.57
C ALA A 89 6.23 -3.63 1.12
N GLY A 90 5.54 -4.59 1.76
CA GLY A 90 6.11 -5.82 2.32
C GLY A 90 7.05 -5.59 3.52
N ILE A 91 7.64 -4.39 3.60
CA ILE A 91 8.49 -3.83 4.64
C ILE A 91 7.94 -2.43 4.93
N VAL A 92 7.55 -2.19 6.19
CA VAL A 92 7.01 -0.89 6.60
C VAL A 92 8.17 0.06 6.89
N VAL A 93 8.35 1.07 6.04
CA VAL A 93 9.33 2.16 6.25
C VAL A 93 8.73 3.22 7.18
N ASN A 94 9.47 3.61 8.22
CA ASN A 94 9.04 4.51 9.30
C ASN A 94 7.73 4.03 9.97
N PRO A 95 7.76 2.89 10.68
CA PRO A 95 6.59 2.40 11.38
C PRO A 95 6.15 3.39 12.45
N VAL A 96 4.84 3.41 12.73
CA VAL A 96 4.34 4.01 13.96
C VAL A 96 4.92 3.21 15.12
N THR A 97 5.46 3.88 16.13
CA THR A 97 6.07 3.25 17.30
C THR A 97 5.45 3.81 18.57
N ILE A 98 5.62 3.08 19.67
CA ILE A 98 5.17 3.48 21.01
C ILE A 98 6.30 3.26 22.02
N HIS A 99 6.24 3.94 23.15
CA HIS A 99 7.23 3.82 24.21
C HIS A 99 6.79 2.87 25.34
N PRO A 100 7.73 2.26 26.08
CA PRO A 100 7.40 1.23 27.08
C PRO A 100 6.61 1.76 28.28
N ASP A 101 6.73 3.05 28.57
CA ASP A 101 6.09 3.79 29.66
C ASP A 101 4.70 4.35 29.30
N GLU A 102 4.33 4.33 28.01
CA GLU A 102 3.03 4.80 27.55
C GLU A 102 1.92 3.81 27.89
N ALA A 103 0.70 4.34 27.99
CA ALA A 103 -0.46 3.58 28.43
C ALA A 103 -1.01 2.69 27.31
N LEU A 104 -1.62 1.56 27.67
CA LEU A 104 -2.33 0.68 26.75
C LEU A 104 -3.39 1.44 25.93
N ALA A 105 -4.08 2.42 26.52
CA ALA A 105 -5.07 3.24 25.82
C ALA A 105 -4.48 3.98 24.60
N ASP A 106 -3.26 4.50 24.71
CA ASP A 106 -2.57 5.17 23.61
C ASP A 106 -2.16 4.19 22.52
N ALA A 107 -1.72 2.99 22.91
CA ALA A 107 -1.43 1.91 21.97
C ALA A 107 -2.66 1.53 21.15
N LEU A 108 -3.79 1.31 21.80
CA LEU A 108 -5.05 0.95 21.15
C LEU A 108 -5.55 2.05 20.21
N ARG A 109 -5.39 3.32 20.59
CA ARG A 109 -5.73 4.47 19.75
C ARG A 109 -4.87 4.50 18.49
N LEU A 110 -3.55 4.37 18.61
CA LEU A 110 -2.64 4.31 17.45
C LEU A 110 -2.97 3.14 16.53
N MET A 111 -3.28 1.97 17.10
CA MET A 111 -3.67 0.79 16.32
C MET A 111 -4.96 1.01 15.52
N ALA A 112 -5.96 1.66 16.13
CA ALA A 112 -7.23 1.99 15.48
C ALA A 112 -7.05 3.06 14.39
N ASP A 113 -6.38 4.18 14.71
CA ASP A 113 -6.18 5.32 13.82
C ASP A 113 -5.40 4.92 12.55
N HIS A 114 -4.40 4.06 12.71
CA HIS A 114 -3.56 3.59 11.61
C HIS A 114 -3.97 2.25 11.01
N ARG A 115 -5.01 1.60 11.56
CA ARG A 115 -5.48 0.26 11.15
C ARG A 115 -4.36 -0.79 11.13
N ILE A 116 -3.52 -0.79 12.16
CA ILE A 116 -2.40 -1.74 12.31
C ILE A 116 -2.66 -2.73 13.45
N SER A 117 -2.23 -3.98 13.26
CA SER A 117 -2.45 -5.07 14.23
C SER A 117 -1.28 -5.30 15.19
N GLY A 118 -0.16 -4.62 14.97
CA GLY A 118 1.00 -4.65 15.85
C GLY A 118 1.82 -3.37 15.74
N ILE A 119 2.42 -2.97 16.85
CA ILE A 119 3.20 -1.75 16.98
C ILE A 119 4.56 -2.07 17.63
N PRO A 120 5.69 -1.70 17.00
CA PRO A 120 7.00 -1.79 17.62
C PRO A 120 7.11 -0.87 18.83
N VAL A 121 7.67 -1.39 19.92
CA VAL A 121 7.94 -0.63 21.14
C VAL A 121 9.40 -0.23 21.16
N VAL A 122 9.70 1.07 21.26
CA VAL A 122 11.06 1.61 21.19
C VAL A 122 11.39 2.48 22.39
N GLU A 123 12.63 2.36 22.90
CA GLU A 123 13.11 3.20 23.99
C GLU A 123 13.23 4.66 23.53
N ARG A 124 12.66 5.59 24.31
CA ARG A 124 12.67 7.02 24.00
C ARG A 124 14.09 7.61 23.93
N SER A 125 15.01 7.12 24.75
CA SER A 125 16.39 7.63 24.87
C SER A 125 17.31 7.19 23.73
N SER A 126 17.18 5.93 23.29
CA SER A 126 18.14 5.29 22.40
C SER A 126 17.57 4.97 21.02
N GLY A 127 16.24 5.00 20.86
CA GLY A 127 15.55 4.53 19.66
C GLY A 127 15.65 3.01 19.46
N ARG A 128 16.20 2.27 20.44
CA ARG A 128 16.35 0.81 20.34
C ARG A 128 15.00 0.13 20.46
N LEU A 129 14.83 -0.94 19.68
CA LEU A 129 13.68 -1.84 19.79
C LEU A 129 13.69 -2.54 21.15
N ALA A 130 12.67 -2.26 21.96
CA ALA A 130 12.44 -2.86 23.27
C ALA A 130 11.48 -4.05 23.20
N GLY A 131 10.56 -4.04 22.24
CA GLY A 131 9.49 -5.03 22.16
C GLY A 131 8.60 -4.89 20.94
N ILE A 132 7.60 -5.76 20.85
CA ILE A 132 6.44 -5.58 19.96
C ILE A 132 5.16 -5.79 20.76
N LEU A 133 4.15 -4.97 20.53
CA LEU A 133 2.81 -5.15 21.08
C LEU A 133 1.87 -5.51 19.93
N THR A 134 1.12 -6.60 20.08
CA THR A 134 0.19 -7.10 19.06
C THR A 134 -1.24 -7.17 19.59
N ASN A 135 -2.22 -7.30 18.67
CA ASN A 135 -3.62 -7.55 19.02
C ASN A 135 -3.81 -8.77 19.94
N ARG A 136 -2.89 -9.75 19.92
CA ARG A 136 -2.95 -10.92 20.81
C ARG A 136 -2.60 -10.54 22.25
N ASP A 137 -1.63 -9.67 22.43
CA ASP A 137 -1.09 -9.27 23.75
C ASP A 137 -2.11 -8.42 24.52
N VAL A 138 -2.85 -7.58 23.80
CA VAL A 138 -3.85 -6.66 24.40
C VAL A 138 -5.24 -7.28 24.57
N ARG A 139 -5.49 -8.48 24.02
CA ARG A 139 -6.83 -9.09 23.96
C ARG A 139 -7.49 -9.30 25.33
N PHE A 140 -6.67 -9.57 26.35
CA PHE A 140 -7.13 -9.85 27.71
C PHE A 140 -6.76 -8.75 28.71
N ALA A 141 -6.17 -7.65 28.22
CA ALA A 141 -5.80 -6.53 29.07
C ALA A 141 -7.05 -5.69 29.40
N THR A 142 -7.33 -5.52 30.69
CA THR A 142 -8.54 -4.86 31.18
C THR A 142 -8.28 -3.45 31.73
N ASP A 143 -7.04 -3.13 32.12
CA ASP A 143 -6.68 -1.80 32.62
C ASP A 143 -6.08 -0.94 31.48
N PRO A 144 -6.79 0.10 31.01
CA PRO A 144 -6.29 0.97 29.94
C PRO A 144 -5.05 1.79 30.32
N ARG A 145 -4.74 1.91 31.62
CA ARG A 145 -3.59 2.67 32.13
C ARG A 145 -2.35 1.82 32.34
N GLN A 146 -2.47 0.50 32.17
CA GLN A 146 -1.34 -0.40 32.28
C GLN A 146 -0.25 -0.01 31.28
N PRO A 147 1.03 0.05 31.68
CA PRO A 147 2.12 0.42 30.79
C PRO A 147 2.36 -0.67 29.74
N VAL A 148 2.70 -0.26 28.52
CA VAL A 148 2.96 -1.16 27.38
C VAL A 148 4.08 -2.16 27.69
N SER A 149 5.09 -1.77 28.48
CA SER A 149 6.21 -2.62 28.88
C SER A 149 5.81 -3.92 29.59
N GLU A 150 4.64 -3.98 30.22
CA GLU A 150 4.13 -5.16 30.91
C GLU A 150 3.42 -6.15 29.97
N LEU A 151 2.90 -5.66 28.85
CA LEU A 151 2.11 -6.45 27.89
C LEU A 151 2.90 -6.84 26.64
N MET A 152 3.93 -6.05 26.27
CA MET A 152 4.70 -6.29 25.07
C MET A 152 5.48 -7.61 25.10
N THR A 153 5.63 -8.23 23.94
CA THR A 153 6.58 -9.32 23.76
C THR A 153 7.99 -8.75 23.63
N LYS A 154 8.87 -9.10 24.58
CA LYS A 154 10.29 -8.69 24.62
C LYS A 154 11.27 -9.86 24.46
N ASP A 155 10.86 -11.05 24.88
CA ASP A 155 11.71 -12.24 24.86
C ASP A 155 11.56 -13.01 23.55
N ARG A 156 12.69 -13.52 23.01
CA ARG A 156 12.76 -14.31 21.77
C ARG A 156 12.17 -13.60 20.53
N LEU A 157 12.33 -12.27 20.46
CA LEU A 157 12.05 -11.52 19.25
C LEU A 157 12.97 -11.97 18.12
N VAL A 158 12.38 -12.46 17.04
CA VAL A 158 13.11 -12.71 15.81
C VAL A 158 13.23 -11.37 15.07
N THR A 159 14.46 -10.92 14.86
CA THR A 159 14.76 -9.68 14.15
C THR A 159 15.66 -9.97 12.96
N VAL A 160 15.58 -9.09 11.96
CA VAL A 160 16.36 -9.14 10.71
C VAL A 160 17.22 -7.89 10.60
N ARG A 161 18.36 -8.00 9.90
CA ARG A 161 19.19 -6.83 9.60
C ARG A 161 18.57 -6.00 8.48
N GLU A 162 18.98 -4.74 8.40
CA GLU A 162 18.65 -3.86 7.28
C GLU A 162 19.05 -4.51 5.95
N ASN A 163 18.20 -4.37 4.93
CA ASN A 163 18.33 -4.96 3.58
C ASN A 163 18.08 -6.48 3.45
N VAL A 164 17.40 -7.11 4.41
CA VAL A 164 16.93 -8.49 4.22
C VAL A 164 15.99 -8.61 3.02
N SER A 165 16.12 -9.67 2.23
CA SER A 165 15.20 -9.93 1.13
C SER A 165 13.83 -10.39 1.62
N ARG A 166 12.77 -10.12 0.85
CA ARG A 166 11.40 -10.56 1.20
C ARG A 166 11.30 -12.07 1.39
N ASP A 167 12.00 -12.85 0.57
CA ASP A 167 11.98 -14.31 0.61
C ASP A 167 12.75 -14.88 1.81
N GLU A 168 13.81 -14.20 2.24
CA GLU A 168 14.50 -14.53 3.48
C GLU A 168 13.65 -14.17 4.71
N ALA A 169 13.03 -12.99 4.74
CA ALA A 169 12.14 -12.60 5.83
C ALA A 169 10.93 -13.54 6.00
N LYS A 170 10.38 -14.08 4.90
CA LYS A 170 9.27 -15.04 4.92
C LYS A 170 9.63 -16.43 5.47
N ARG A 171 10.92 -16.79 5.48
CA ARG A 171 11.37 -18.13 5.90
C ARG A 171 11.62 -18.26 7.42
N LEU A 172 11.69 -17.13 8.12
CA LEU A 172 11.89 -17.03 9.56
C LEU A 172 10.57 -17.17 10.32
#